data_AF-A0A816MHL6-F1
#
_entry.id   AF-A0A816MHL6-F1
#
_cell.length_a   1.000
_cell.length_b   1.000
_cell.length_c   1.000
_cell.angle_alpha   90.00
_cell.angle_beta   90.00
_cell.angle_gamma   90.00
#
_symmetry.space_group_name_H-M   'P 1'
#
loop_
_entity.id
_entity.type
_entity.pdbx_description
1 polymer ?
#
loop_
_entity_poly.entity_id
_entity_poly.type
_entity_poly.pdbx_seq_one_letter_code
_entity_poly.pdbx_strand_id
1 'polypeptide(L)'
;MFMYPHVKDIWVTYLTKFVKRYGNTKLERARELFEHAISMAPSDAVRTLYLHYAKLEEDYGLAKRAMKVYEEATKKSWREAWEREIDRARAVYKYASQYADPRSDPEFWSRWHEFEVQHGNEDTYREMLRIKRSVSASYSQTHFILPENMMQRDKMVDVEEAKDELKKAGLPDDEMAALERQLMAAPVSTTVGGRRVGFVSAGVISQSGENEASG
;
A
#
# COMPACT_ATOMS: atom_id res chain seq x y z
N MET A 1 9.49 28.04 23.63
CA MET A 1 8.87 28.60 22.41
C MET A 1 7.40 28.20 22.44
N PHE A 2 6.45 29.14 22.50
CA PHE A 2 5.04 28.80 22.59
C PHE A 2 4.55 28.19 21.27
N MET A 3 4.06 26.96 21.32
CA MET A 3 3.48 26.27 20.17
C MET A 3 2.02 26.66 20.03
N TYR A 4 1.54 26.74 18.79
CA TYR A 4 0.13 26.93 18.46
C TYR A 4 -0.70 25.84 19.19
N PRO A 5 -1.69 26.20 20.04
CA PRO A 5 -2.87 26.99 19.70
C PRO A 5 -2.99 28.36 20.39
N HIS A 6 -2.31 28.57 21.52
CA HIS A 6 -2.47 29.79 22.35
C HIS A 6 -2.00 31.08 21.66
N VAL A 7 -1.09 30.94 20.70
CA VAL A 7 -0.52 32.05 19.94
C VAL A 7 -1.55 32.70 19.00
N LYS A 8 -2.58 31.94 18.56
CA LYS A 8 -3.67 32.43 17.71
C LYS A 8 -4.40 33.59 18.35
N ASP A 9 -4.85 33.40 19.59
CA ASP A 9 -5.67 34.37 20.30
C ASP A 9 -4.88 35.64 20.63
N ILE A 10 -3.58 35.49 20.92
CA ILE A 10 -2.67 36.62 21.14
C ILE A 10 -2.56 37.46 19.87
N TRP A 11 -2.33 36.84 18.71
CA TRP A 11 -2.26 37.57 17.44
C TRP A 11 -3.60 38.23 17.08
N VAL A 12 -4.71 37.51 17.17
CA VAL A 12 -6.04 38.05 16.83
C VAL A 12 -6.40 39.22 17.74
N THR A 13 -6.19 39.11 19.05
CA THR A 13 -6.47 40.19 19.99
C THR A 13 -5.54 41.38 19.81
N TYR A 14 -4.24 41.15 19.57
CA TYR A 14 -3.26 42.20 19.31
C TYR A 14 -3.59 42.95 18.03
N LEU A 15 -3.81 42.24 16.92
CA LEU A 15 -4.14 42.83 15.62
C LEU A 15 -5.46 43.62 15.70
N THR A 16 -6.50 43.06 16.31
CA THR A 16 -7.79 43.78 16.47
C THR A 16 -7.62 45.08 17.26
N LYS A 17 -6.85 45.06 18.36
CA LYS A 17 -6.57 46.27 19.16
C LYS A 17 -5.69 47.26 18.41
N PHE A 18 -4.71 46.78 17.64
CA PHE A 18 -3.82 47.59 16.82
C PHE A 18 -4.60 48.33 15.73
N VAL A 19 -5.44 47.61 14.99
CA VAL A 19 -6.30 48.16 13.93
C VAL A 19 -7.24 49.23 14.50
N LYS A 20 -7.91 48.95 15.63
CA LYS A 20 -8.79 49.93 16.29
C LYS A 20 -8.08 51.20 16.76
N ARG A 21 -6.81 51.08 17.18
CA ARG A 21 -6.05 52.21 17.74
C ARG A 21 -5.36 53.04 16.67
N TYR A 22 -4.80 52.41 15.65
CA TYR A 22 -3.90 53.08 14.70
C TYR A 22 -4.47 53.25 13.30
N GLY A 23 -5.50 52.49 12.89
CA GLY A 23 -6.20 52.67 11.61
C GLY A 23 -5.24 52.90 10.43
N ASN A 24 -5.28 54.11 9.86
CA ASN A 24 -4.46 54.54 8.71
C ASN A 24 -3.04 55.03 9.06
N THR A 25 -2.74 55.32 10.34
CA THR A 25 -1.48 56.01 10.72
C THR A 25 -0.24 55.13 10.60
N LYS A 26 -0.40 53.81 10.77
CA LYS A 26 0.70 52.84 10.77
C LYS A 26 0.36 51.60 9.93
N LEU A 27 -0.11 51.82 8.70
CA LEU A 27 -0.53 50.76 7.78
C LEU A 27 0.61 49.78 7.45
N GLU A 28 1.81 50.27 7.13
CA GLU A 28 2.96 49.40 6.82
C GLU A 28 3.33 48.50 7.99
N ARG A 29 3.28 49.04 9.22
CA ARG A 29 3.52 48.24 10.43
C ARG A 29 2.44 47.17 10.64
N ALA A 30 1.19 47.48 10.33
CA ALA A 30 0.11 46.49 10.37
C ALA A 30 0.40 45.34 9.39
N ARG A 31 0.85 45.65 8.17
CA ARG A 31 1.20 44.63 7.15
C ARG A 31 2.29 43.69 7.64
N GLU A 32 3.39 44.22 8.15
CA GLU A 32 4.48 43.41 8.71
C GLU A 32 3.99 42.45 9.81
N LEU A 33 3.08 42.93 10.68
CA LEU A 33 2.51 42.11 11.73
C LEU A 33 1.61 40.99 11.17
N PHE A 34 0.80 41.29 10.15
CA PHE A 34 -0.02 40.29 9.47
C PHE A 34 0.83 39.26 8.73
N GLU A 35 1.86 39.69 7.99
CA GLU A 35 2.78 38.80 7.29
C GLU A 35 3.52 37.88 8.27
N HIS A 36 3.98 38.42 9.40
CA HIS A 36 4.62 37.63 10.44
C HIS A 36 3.65 36.62 11.06
N ALA A 37 2.42 37.05 11.37
CA ALA A 37 1.38 36.15 11.89
C ALA A 37 1.06 35.01 10.90
N ILE A 38 0.97 35.30 9.60
CA ILE A 38 0.73 34.31 8.54
C ILE A 38 1.90 33.33 8.41
N SER A 39 3.14 33.79 8.61
CA SER A 39 4.34 32.94 8.59
C SER A 39 4.38 31.94 9.74
N MET A 40 3.81 32.31 10.88
CA MET A 40 3.78 31.49 12.09
C MET A 40 2.50 30.65 12.25
N ALA A 41 1.45 30.96 11.49
CA ALA A 41 0.15 30.32 11.65
C ALA A 41 0.09 28.96 10.94
N PRO A 42 -0.43 27.91 11.61
CA PRO A 42 -0.78 26.65 10.97
C PRO A 42 -2.07 26.78 10.15
N SER A 43 -2.25 25.86 9.19
CA SER A 43 -3.32 25.83 8.17
C SER A 43 -4.71 26.23 8.66
N ASP A 44 -5.13 25.82 9.86
CA ASP A 44 -6.45 26.13 10.42
C ASP A 44 -6.71 27.64 10.67
N ALA A 45 -5.70 28.38 11.13
CA ALA A 45 -5.85 29.78 11.51
C ALA A 45 -5.47 30.76 10.39
N VAL A 46 -4.70 30.30 9.40
CA VAL A 46 -4.20 31.10 8.28
C VAL A 46 -5.34 31.78 7.53
N ARG A 47 -6.45 31.05 7.27
CA ARG A 47 -7.62 31.59 6.57
C ARG A 47 -8.22 32.80 7.27
N THR A 48 -8.35 32.74 8.60
CA THR A 48 -8.94 33.82 9.39
C THR A 48 -8.05 35.06 9.37
N LEU A 49 -6.72 34.89 9.43
CA LEU A 49 -5.77 35.98 9.37
C LEU A 49 -5.80 36.71 8.02
N TYR A 50 -5.88 35.97 6.91
CA TYR A 50 -6.01 36.57 5.58
C TYR A 50 -7.29 37.40 5.43
N LEU A 51 -8.42 36.93 5.96
CA LEU A 51 -9.67 37.69 5.92
C LEU A 51 -9.57 39.01 6.69
N HIS A 52 -8.96 38.98 7.89
CA HIS A 52 -8.73 40.20 8.68
C HIS A 52 -7.74 41.15 7.98
N TYR A 53 -6.72 40.61 7.32
CA TYR A 53 -5.75 41.41 6.59
C TYR A 53 -6.37 42.08 5.36
N ALA A 54 -7.16 41.34 4.58
CA ALA A 54 -7.84 41.89 3.42
C ALA A 54 -8.86 42.98 3.81
N LYS A 55 -9.60 42.77 4.92
CA LYS A 55 -10.50 43.80 5.47
C LYS A 55 -9.77 45.08 5.87
N LEU A 56 -8.58 44.97 6.47
CA LEU A 56 -7.75 46.16 6.76
C LEU A 56 -7.37 46.91 5.47
N GLU A 57 -6.95 46.19 4.41
CA GLU A 57 -6.58 46.81 3.13
C GLU A 57 -7.78 47.40 2.37
N GLU A 58 -8.98 46.86 2.56
CA GLU A 58 -10.22 47.46 2.02
C GLU A 58 -10.59 48.75 2.76
N ASP A 59 -10.53 48.75 4.10
CA ASP A 59 -10.96 49.88 4.92
C ASP A 59 -9.94 51.04 4.90
N TYR A 60 -8.64 50.76 4.79
CA TYR A 60 -7.57 51.77 4.91
C TYR A 60 -6.50 51.74 3.81
N GLY A 61 -6.52 50.73 2.94
CA GLY A 61 -5.48 50.48 1.95
C GLY A 61 -5.93 50.73 0.51
N LEU A 62 -5.31 50.02 -0.43
CA LEU A 62 -5.70 50.03 -1.84
C LEU A 62 -6.42 48.75 -2.21
N ALA A 63 -7.53 48.86 -2.94
CA ALA A 63 -8.31 47.72 -3.43
C ALA A 63 -7.46 46.68 -4.20
N LYS A 64 -6.45 47.13 -4.97
CA LYS A 64 -5.54 46.24 -5.70
C LYS A 64 -4.70 45.35 -4.76
N ARG A 65 -4.33 45.86 -3.59
CA ARG A 65 -3.61 45.09 -2.57
C ARG A 65 -4.54 44.10 -1.88
N ALA A 66 -5.75 44.52 -1.50
CA ALA A 66 -6.75 43.62 -0.94
C ALA A 66 -7.01 42.41 -1.87
N MET A 67 -7.16 42.68 -3.17
CA MET A 67 -7.30 41.61 -4.18
C MET A 67 -6.10 40.66 -4.20
N LYS A 68 -4.87 41.18 -4.16
CA LYS A 68 -3.66 40.35 -4.09
C LYS A 68 -3.63 39.46 -2.84
N VAL A 69 -4.05 39.99 -1.70
CA VAL A 69 -4.14 39.24 -0.43
C VAL A 69 -5.13 38.10 -0.55
N TYR A 70 -6.30 38.31 -1.16
CA TYR A 70 -7.27 37.24 -1.40
C TYR A 70 -6.76 36.19 -2.38
N GLU A 71 -6.05 36.58 -3.45
CA GLU A 71 -5.44 35.64 -4.38
C GLU A 71 -4.39 34.76 -3.69
N GLU A 72 -3.53 35.36 -2.86
CA GLU A 72 -2.53 34.64 -2.08
C GLU A 72 -3.18 33.68 -1.07
N ALA A 73 -4.21 34.15 -0.36
CA ALA A 73 -4.98 33.33 0.57
C ALA A 73 -5.60 32.11 -0.12
N THR A 74 -6.18 32.32 -1.31
CA THR A 74 -6.79 31.27 -2.12
C THR A 74 -5.71 30.28 -2.56
N LYS A 75 -4.61 30.75 -3.15
CA LYS A 75 -3.50 29.89 -3.57
C LYS A 75 -2.94 29.03 -2.43
N LYS A 76 -2.75 29.63 -1.24
CA LYS A 76 -2.26 28.89 -0.07
C LYS A 76 -3.28 27.86 0.41
N SER A 77 -4.54 28.25 0.54
CA SER A 77 -5.62 27.32 0.93
C SER A 77 -5.79 26.17 -0.04
N TRP A 78 -5.68 26.42 -1.34
CA TRP A 78 -5.77 25.39 -2.38
C TRP A 78 -4.59 24.42 -2.32
N ARG A 79 -3.37 24.93 -2.13
CA ARG A 79 -2.17 24.08 -1.98
C ARG A 79 -2.27 23.16 -0.77
N GLU A 80 -2.66 23.70 0.38
CA GLU A 80 -2.83 22.92 1.62
C GLU A 80 -3.92 21.85 1.46
N ALA A 81 -5.05 22.20 0.82
CA ALA A 81 -6.11 21.25 0.54
C ALA A 81 -5.65 20.13 -0.41
N TRP A 82 -4.86 20.47 -1.43
CA TRP A 82 -4.28 19.53 -2.38
C TRP A 82 -3.32 18.55 -1.70
N GLU A 83 -2.35 19.04 -0.93
CA GLU A 83 -1.41 18.20 -0.16
C GLU A 83 -2.15 17.23 0.76
N ARG A 84 -3.19 17.72 1.46
CA ARG A 84 -4.05 16.90 2.33
C ARG A 84 -4.79 15.79 1.57
N GLU A 85 -5.19 16.04 0.32
CA GLU A 85 -5.85 15.02 -0.51
C GLU A 85 -4.85 13.97 -1.01
N ILE A 86 -3.63 14.38 -1.38
CA ILE A 86 -2.55 13.46 -1.76
C ILE A 86 -2.23 12.51 -0.59
N ASP A 87 -2.15 13.01 0.64
CA ASP A 87 -1.91 12.17 1.81
C ASP A 87 -3.04 11.18 2.08
N ARG A 88 -4.30 11.59 1.86
CA ARG A 88 -5.46 10.69 1.92
C ARG A 88 -5.38 9.61 0.85
N ALA A 89 -5.17 9.98 -0.40
CA ALA A 89 -5.04 9.04 -1.52
C ALA A 89 -3.93 8.02 -1.24
N ARG A 90 -2.78 8.48 -0.72
CA ARG A 90 -1.67 7.61 -0.32
C ARG A 90 -2.06 6.65 0.81
N ALA A 91 -2.82 7.09 1.80
CA ALA A 91 -3.33 6.22 2.86
C ALA A 91 -4.26 5.12 2.31
N VAL A 92 -5.10 5.47 1.33
CA VAL A 92 -5.95 4.50 0.63
C VAL A 92 -5.12 3.47 -0.13
N TYR A 93 -4.10 3.89 -0.88
CA TYR A 93 -3.19 2.97 -1.57
C TYR A 93 -2.49 2.02 -0.59
N LYS A 94 -1.99 2.54 0.55
CA LYS A 94 -1.39 1.71 1.60
C LYS A 94 -2.37 0.68 2.15
N TYR A 95 -3.62 1.06 2.38
CA TYR A 95 -4.65 0.13 2.85
C TYR A 95 -5.02 -0.91 1.78
N ALA A 96 -5.24 -0.49 0.54
CA ALA A 96 -5.57 -1.35 -0.58
C ALA A 96 -4.46 -2.39 -0.86
N SER A 97 -3.20 -2.03 -0.62
CA SER A 97 -2.05 -2.93 -0.81
C SER A 97 -2.09 -4.22 0.00
N GLN A 98 -2.85 -4.26 1.10
CA GLN A 98 -3.03 -5.47 1.91
C GLN A 98 -3.78 -6.57 1.14
N TYR A 99 -4.60 -6.18 0.16
CA TYR A 99 -5.48 -7.05 -0.60
C TYR A 99 -5.03 -7.26 -2.05
N ALA A 100 -4.00 -6.54 -2.50
CA ALA A 100 -3.52 -6.57 -3.88
C ALA A 100 -2.22 -7.40 -3.98
N ASP A 101 -2.30 -8.62 -4.52
CA ASP A 101 -1.10 -9.43 -4.77
C ASP A 101 -0.33 -8.84 -5.96
N PRO A 102 0.97 -8.50 -5.80
CA PRO A 102 1.82 -8.03 -6.90
C PRO A 102 1.88 -8.92 -8.14
N ARG A 103 1.55 -10.21 -8.03
CA ARG A 103 1.54 -11.16 -9.15
C ARG A 103 0.20 -11.19 -9.90
N SER A 104 -0.90 -11.10 -9.16
CA SER A 104 -2.25 -11.15 -9.72
C SER A 104 -2.72 -9.78 -10.23
N ASP A 105 -2.32 -8.69 -9.57
CA ASP A 105 -2.82 -7.34 -9.84
C ASP A 105 -1.71 -6.33 -10.19
N PRO A 106 -0.99 -6.48 -11.33
CA PRO A 106 0.09 -5.57 -11.72
C PRO A 106 -0.40 -4.15 -12.04
N GLU A 107 -1.67 -4.00 -12.42
CA GLU A 107 -2.27 -2.72 -12.78
C GLU A 107 -2.37 -1.77 -11.57
N PHE A 108 -2.73 -2.30 -10.39
CA PHE A 108 -2.79 -1.53 -9.14
C PHE A 108 -1.43 -0.93 -8.79
N TRP A 109 -0.38 -1.75 -8.84
CA TRP A 109 0.99 -1.30 -8.53
C TRP A 109 1.53 -0.31 -9.55
N SER A 110 1.12 -0.42 -10.82
CA SER A 110 1.46 0.55 -11.86
C SER A 110 0.77 1.90 -11.62
N ARG A 111 -0.52 1.90 -11.23
CA ARG A 111 -1.24 3.13 -10.86
C ARG A 111 -0.65 3.81 -9.63
N TRP A 112 -0.27 3.04 -8.61
CA TRP A 112 0.40 3.60 -7.43
C TRP A 112 1.80 4.12 -7.76
N HIS A 113 2.56 3.44 -8.63
CA HIS A 113 3.83 3.94 -9.14
C HIS A 113 3.66 5.30 -9.82
N GLU A 114 2.73 5.42 -10.76
CA GLU A 114 2.47 6.68 -11.46
C GLU A 114 2.02 7.79 -10.49
N PHE A 115 1.19 7.46 -9.50
CA PHE A 115 0.78 8.38 -8.46
C PHE A 115 1.97 8.96 -7.68
N GLU A 116 2.91 8.12 -7.24
CA GLU A 116 4.10 8.57 -6.49
C GLU A 116 5.10 9.31 -7.40
N VAL A 117 5.16 9.01 -8.69
CA VAL A 117 5.98 9.79 -9.65
C VAL A 117 5.42 11.20 -9.84
N GLN A 118 4.09 11.34 -9.89
CA GLN A 118 3.45 12.64 -10.10
C GLN A 118 3.36 13.51 -8.84
N HIS A 119 3.18 12.90 -7.66
CA HIS A 119 2.87 13.63 -6.42
C HIS A 119 3.79 13.30 -5.23
N GLY A 120 4.74 12.38 -5.40
CA GLY A 120 5.61 11.87 -4.33
C GLY A 120 7.01 12.46 -4.34
N ASN A 121 7.83 11.96 -3.41
CA ASN A 121 9.26 12.21 -3.33
C ASN A 121 10.01 10.87 -3.28
N GLU A 122 11.34 10.89 -3.23
CA GLU A 122 12.12 9.66 -3.25
C GLU A 122 11.80 8.72 -2.08
N ASP A 123 11.53 9.27 -0.90
CA ASP A 123 11.22 8.49 0.30
C ASP A 123 9.82 7.85 0.22
N THR A 124 8.80 8.54 -0.28
CA THR A 124 7.45 7.97 -0.45
C THR A 124 7.46 6.86 -1.50
N TYR A 125 8.23 7.05 -2.57
CA TYR A 125 8.41 6.04 -3.61
C TYR A 125 9.14 4.80 -3.10
N ARG A 126 10.24 4.98 -2.34
CA ARG A 126 10.97 3.88 -1.68
C ARG A 126 10.08 3.10 -0.71
N GLU A 127 9.22 3.80 0.03
CA GLU A 127 8.26 3.18 0.94
C GLU A 127 7.24 2.31 0.18
N MET A 128 6.72 2.77 -0.95
CA MET A 128 5.85 1.95 -1.82
C MET A 128 6.55 0.65 -2.27
N LEU A 129 7.82 0.73 -2.70
CA LEU A 129 8.59 -0.47 -3.08
C LEU A 129 8.86 -1.41 -1.90
N ARG A 130 9.04 -0.86 -0.70
CA ARG A 130 9.15 -1.67 0.53
C ARG A 130 7.84 -2.41 0.80
N ILE A 131 6.71 -1.72 0.73
CA ILE A 131 5.38 -2.31 0.91
C ILE A 131 5.14 -3.40 -0.14
N LYS A 132 5.43 -3.14 -1.42
CA LYS A 132 5.31 -4.13 -2.51
C LYS A 132 6.07 -5.42 -2.22
N ARG A 133 7.33 -5.30 -1.77
CA ARG A 133 8.16 -6.46 -1.39
C ARG A 133 7.59 -7.19 -0.18
N SER A 134 7.13 -6.46 0.83
CA SER A 134 6.52 -7.05 2.03
C SER A 134 5.23 -7.81 1.72
N VAL A 135 4.36 -7.23 0.89
CA VAL A 135 3.11 -7.87 0.45
C VAL A 135 3.41 -9.10 -0.37
N SER A 136 4.31 -9.02 -1.36
CA SER A 136 4.73 -10.17 -2.16
C SER A 136 5.24 -11.34 -1.29
N ALA A 137 6.07 -11.04 -0.29
CA ALA A 137 6.54 -12.03 0.66
C ALA A 137 5.38 -12.61 1.51
N SER A 138 4.47 -11.78 2.01
CA SER A 138 3.33 -12.21 2.84
C SER A 138 2.39 -13.16 2.10
N TYR A 139 2.10 -12.88 0.82
CA TYR A 139 1.30 -13.76 -0.03
C TYR A 139 2.03 -15.08 -0.35
N SER A 140 3.35 -15.05 -0.58
CA SER A 140 4.13 -16.28 -0.78
C SER A 140 4.18 -17.17 0.47
N GLN A 141 4.19 -16.58 1.67
CA GLN A 141 4.11 -17.31 2.94
C GLN A 141 2.69 -17.88 3.17
N THR A 142 1.66 -17.13 2.80
CA THR A 142 0.25 -17.53 2.93
C THR A 142 -0.10 -18.67 1.95
N HIS A 143 0.47 -18.66 0.75
CA HIS A 143 0.35 -19.75 -0.22
C HIS A 143 0.96 -21.08 0.29
N PHE A 144 1.80 -21.04 1.33
CA PHE A 144 2.30 -22.24 2.01
C PHE A 144 1.32 -22.79 3.07
N ILE A 145 0.30 -22.02 3.47
CA ILE A 145 -0.64 -22.34 4.56
C ILE A 145 -2.04 -22.71 4.02
N LEU A 146 -2.34 -22.44 2.74
CA LEU A 146 -3.56 -22.88 2.06
C LEU A 146 -3.30 -24.22 1.31
N PRO A 147 -3.89 -25.36 1.73
CA PRO A 147 -3.56 -26.66 1.20
C PRO A 147 -4.22 -26.93 -0.17
N GLU A 148 -3.41 -27.38 -1.14
CA GLU A 148 -3.71 -28.24 -2.31
C GLU A 148 -4.77 -27.78 -3.35
N ASN A 149 -5.84 -27.10 -2.95
CA ASN A 149 -7.08 -26.98 -3.73
C ASN A 149 -7.07 -25.82 -4.76
N MET A 150 -6.11 -24.88 -4.64
CA MET A 150 -5.98 -23.75 -5.58
C MET A 150 -5.03 -24.08 -6.75
N MET A 151 -3.94 -24.83 -6.48
CA MET A 151 -3.07 -25.37 -7.54
C MET A 151 -3.78 -26.39 -8.45
N GLN A 152 -4.84 -27.04 -7.95
CA GLN A 152 -5.67 -27.92 -8.77
C GLN A 152 -6.49 -27.14 -9.80
N ARG A 153 -6.88 -25.88 -9.53
CA ARG A 153 -7.62 -25.06 -10.51
C ARG A 153 -6.75 -24.65 -11.69
N ASP A 154 -5.53 -24.19 -11.46
CA ASP A 154 -4.59 -23.87 -12.55
C ASP A 154 -4.27 -25.12 -13.38
N LYS A 155 -4.04 -26.28 -12.74
CA LYS A 155 -3.82 -27.55 -13.47
C LYS A 155 -5.06 -28.03 -14.22
N MET A 156 -6.28 -27.81 -13.72
CA MET A 156 -7.51 -28.19 -14.41
C MET A 156 -7.79 -27.30 -15.61
N VAL A 157 -7.49 -26.01 -15.54
CA VAL A 157 -7.65 -25.09 -16.68
C VAL A 157 -6.67 -25.44 -17.80
N ASP A 158 -5.41 -25.72 -17.45
CA ASP A 158 -4.35 -26.13 -18.40
C ASP A 158 -4.66 -27.49 -19.07
N VAL A 159 -5.27 -28.43 -18.33
CA VAL A 159 -5.67 -29.75 -18.84
C VAL A 159 -6.92 -29.67 -19.73
N GLU A 160 -7.90 -28.82 -19.41
CA GLU A 160 -9.10 -28.63 -20.25
C GLU A 160 -8.75 -27.91 -21.56
N GLU A 161 -7.85 -26.92 -21.52
CA GLU A 161 -7.34 -26.24 -22.72
C GLU A 161 -6.53 -27.20 -23.61
N ALA A 162 -5.65 -28.01 -23.03
CA ALA A 162 -4.92 -29.04 -23.78
C ALA A 162 -5.82 -30.13 -24.38
N LYS A 163 -6.93 -30.49 -23.72
CA LYS A 163 -7.92 -31.45 -24.26
C LYS A 163 -8.68 -30.86 -25.46
N ASP A 164 -9.04 -29.58 -25.42
CA ASP A 164 -9.72 -28.91 -26.52
C ASP A 164 -8.81 -28.76 -27.76
N GLU A 165 -7.50 -28.53 -27.54
CA GLU A 165 -6.51 -28.56 -28.62
C GLU A 165 -6.34 -29.95 -29.24
N LEU A 166 -6.32 -31.00 -28.40
CA LEU A 166 -6.20 -32.39 -28.86
C LEU A 166 -7.43 -32.85 -29.66
N LYS A 167 -8.62 -32.42 -29.23
CA LYS A 167 -9.90 -32.70 -29.93
C LYS A 167 -10.00 -31.97 -31.27
N LYS A 168 -9.41 -30.77 -31.37
CA LYS A 168 -9.31 -29.99 -32.62
C LYS A 168 -8.29 -30.59 -33.60
N ALA A 169 -7.29 -31.32 -33.12
CA ALA A 169 -6.29 -32.03 -33.93
C ALA A 169 -6.80 -33.36 -34.53
N GLY A 170 -8.02 -33.80 -34.19
CA GLY A 170 -8.70 -34.89 -34.88
C GLY A 170 -8.14 -36.30 -34.63
N LEU A 171 -7.35 -36.50 -33.57
CA LEU A 171 -6.91 -37.84 -33.17
C LEU A 171 -8.01 -38.51 -32.31
N PRO A 172 -8.50 -39.71 -32.68
CA PRO A 172 -9.53 -40.41 -31.92
C PRO A 172 -8.98 -40.96 -30.58
N ASP A 173 -9.77 -40.83 -29.52
CA ASP A 173 -9.47 -41.19 -28.12
C ASP A 173 -9.13 -42.68 -27.85
N ASP A 174 -9.18 -43.52 -28.88
CA ASP A 174 -9.09 -44.99 -28.75
C ASP A 174 -7.68 -45.51 -28.46
N GLU A 175 -6.62 -44.77 -28.80
CA GLU A 175 -5.23 -45.22 -28.58
C GLU A 175 -4.80 -45.13 -27.11
N MET A 176 -5.29 -44.13 -26.35
CA MET A 176 -4.95 -43.94 -24.94
C MET A 176 -5.60 -45.02 -24.05
N ALA A 177 -6.84 -45.39 -24.36
CA ALA A 177 -7.57 -46.44 -23.66
C ALA A 177 -7.00 -47.85 -23.92
N ALA A 178 -6.38 -48.06 -25.08
CA ALA A 178 -5.72 -49.32 -25.42
C ALA A 178 -4.40 -49.51 -24.64
N LEU A 179 -3.60 -48.44 -24.48
CA LEU A 179 -2.36 -48.45 -23.70
C LEU A 179 -2.62 -48.66 -22.20
N GLU A 180 -3.66 -48.05 -21.63
CA GLU A 180 -4.04 -48.28 -20.23
C GLU A 180 -4.49 -49.73 -19.96
N ARG A 181 -5.26 -50.33 -20.88
CA ARG A 181 -5.64 -51.75 -20.77
C ARG A 181 -4.46 -52.70 -20.86
N GLN A 182 -3.42 -52.34 -21.62
CA GLN A 182 -2.23 -53.16 -21.79
C GLN A 182 -1.29 -53.10 -20.57
N LEU A 183 -1.24 -51.95 -19.88
CA LEU A 183 -0.46 -51.76 -18.66
C LEU A 183 -1.12 -52.40 -17.42
N MET A 184 -2.44 -52.52 -17.39
CA MET A 184 -3.17 -53.15 -16.27
C MET A 184 -3.10 -54.69 -16.25
N ALA A 185 -2.54 -55.34 -17.28
CA ALA A 185 -2.60 -56.80 -17.46
C ALA A 185 -1.27 -57.57 -17.22
N ALA A 186 -0.20 -56.95 -16.72
CA ALA A 186 1.08 -57.64 -16.49
C ALA A 186 1.42 -57.81 -14.99
N PRO A 187 1.72 -59.03 -14.49
CA PRO A 187 2.19 -59.22 -13.13
C PRO A 187 3.65 -58.76 -12.97
N VAL A 188 3.89 -57.97 -11.92
CA VAL A 188 5.19 -57.38 -11.56
C VAL A 188 6.23 -58.46 -11.24
N SER A 189 7.32 -58.50 -12.01
CA SER A 189 8.56 -59.21 -11.67
C SER A 189 9.67 -58.20 -11.42
N THR A 190 10.09 -58.08 -10.16
CA THR A 190 11.22 -57.24 -9.73
C THR A 190 12.53 -57.99 -9.96
N THR A 191 13.44 -57.47 -10.77
CA THR A 191 14.85 -57.88 -10.80
C THR A 191 15.80 -56.71 -10.63
N VAL A 192 16.81 -56.99 -9.81
CA VAL A 192 17.80 -56.15 -9.13
C VAL A 192 18.87 -55.58 -10.07
N GLY A 193 19.38 -54.36 -9.78
CA GLY A 193 20.49 -53.75 -10.51
C GLY A 193 21.10 -52.46 -9.93
N GLY A 194 21.54 -52.48 -8.67
CA GLY A 194 22.72 -51.73 -8.17
C GLY A 194 22.76 -50.18 -8.12
N ARG A 195 22.51 -49.58 -6.95
CA ARG A 195 23.52 -48.99 -6.04
C ARG A 195 22.85 -48.36 -4.81
N ARG A 196 23.40 -48.68 -3.64
CA ARG A 196 22.86 -48.36 -2.31
C ARG A 196 23.10 -46.90 -1.94
N VAL A 197 22.11 -46.24 -1.34
CA VAL A 197 22.33 -45.21 -0.32
C VAL A 197 21.41 -45.55 0.85
N GLY A 198 22.02 -45.71 2.03
CA GLY A 198 21.42 -46.35 3.20
C GLY A 198 20.39 -45.49 3.91
N PHE A 199 19.29 -46.13 4.30
CA PHE A 199 18.42 -45.67 5.36
C PHE A 199 18.46 -46.72 6.47
N VAL A 200 19.06 -46.37 7.61
CA VAL A 200 19.16 -47.25 8.79
C VAL A 200 17.89 -47.06 9.61
N SER A 201 17.01 -48.07 9.60
CA SER A 201 15.84 -48.15 10.47
C SER A 201 16.29 -48.64 11.86
N ALA A 202 15.96 -47.87 12.89
CA ALA A 202 16.25 -48.20 14.28
C ALA A 202 15.38 -49.38 14.74
N GLY A 203 16.01 -50.51 15.07
CA GLY A 203 15.34 -51.69 15.60
C GLY A 203 14.83 -51.46 17.02
N VAL A 204 13.53 -51.71 17.23
CA VAL A 204 12.94 -51.99 18.53
C VAL A 204 13.16 -53.48 18.82
N ILE A 205 14.05 -53.79 19.75
CA ILE A 205 14.28 -55.15 20.27
C ILE A 205 13.12 -55.49 21.20
N SER A 206 12.29 -56.46 20.78
CA SER A 206 11.35 -57.15 21.67
C SER A 206 12.09 -58.33 22.32
N GLN A 207 12.29 -58.28 23.63
CA GLN A 207 12.74 -59.45 24.41
C GLN A 207 11.53 -60.37 24.64
N SER A 208 11.51 -61.50 23.95
CA SER A 208 10.71 -62.67 24.33
C SER A 208 11.54 -63.55 25.25
N GLY A 209 11.26 -63.51 26.54
CA GLY A 209 11.74 -64.51 27.51
C GLY A 209 10.72 -65.63 27.61
N GLU A 210 11.12 -66.85 27.26
CA GLU A 210 10.39 -68.06 27.61
C GLU A 210 11.16 -68.88 28.65
N ASN A 211 10.37 -69.37 29.60
CA ASN A 211 10.71 -70.18 30.76
C ASN A 211 11.41 -71.51 30.41
N GLU A 212 12.19 -72.01 31.36
CA GLU A 212 12.07 -73.41 31.77
C GLU A 212 12.46 -73.60 33.24
N ALA A 213 11.75 -74.53 33.88
CA ALA A 213 11.70 -74.78 35.32
C ALA A 213 12.49 -76.04 35.71
N SER A 214 12.99 -76.10 36.96
CA SER A 214 12.91 -77.23 37.91
C SER A 214 14.09 -77.26 38.88
N GLY A 215 13.79 -77.54 40.16
CA GLY A 215 14.76 -77.96 41.17
C GLY A 215 14.71 -77.17 42.46
#